data_AF-A0A9Q0G4D6-F1
#
_entry.id   AF-A0A9Q0G4D6-F1
#
_cell.length_a   1.000
_cell.length_b   1.000
_cell.length_c   1.000
_cell.angle_alpha   90.00
_cell.angle_beta   90.00
_cell.angle_gamma   90.00
#
_symmetry.space_group_name_H-M   'P 1'
#
loop_
_entity.id
_entity.type
_entity.pdbx_description
1 polymer ?
#
loop_
_entity_poly.entity_id
_entity_poly.type
_entity_poly.pdbx_seq_one_letter_code
_entity_poly.pdbx_strand_id
1 'polypeptide(L)'
;MDLGSLLQPLIPSWNSVAILGLYFAYLGIAGSILPGKVVAGVTLQDGSRLHYRCNGLLLLLLLVALLGFAAKMDFVSLTAISERGLELLSATFIFSFLVTLVLYAVGCKSRNQSSSLKPHVTGNLIHDWWLGIQLNPRFFGLDLKFFFVRAGMMGWLFINLSILAKSIQDSTLNRSMILYQLFCALYILDYFFYEEYMTSTWDIIAERLGFMLVFGDLVWIPFTFSIQASVDLLDFSTA
;
A
#
# COMPACT_ATOMS: atom_id res chain seq x y z
N MET A 1 7.91 24.73 22.08
CA MET A 1 7.06 24.21 20.99
C MET A 1 5.77 23.72 21.61
N ASP A 2 4.63 24.24 21.17
CA ASP A 2 3.33 23.95 21.76
C ASP A 2 2.85 22.58 21.28
N LEU A 3 2.33 21.71 22.16
CA LEU A 3 1.96 20.33 21.80
C LEU A 3 0.92 20.31 20.67
N GLY A 4 0.04 21.32 20.62
CA GLY A 4 -0.92 21.50 19.54
C GLY A 4 -0.28 21.73 18.16
N SER A 5 0.85 22.45 18.10
CA SER A 5 1.58 22.69 16.85
C SER A 5 2.29 21.43 16.31
N LEU A 6 2.68 20.51 17.21
CA LEU A 6 3.27 19.22 16.83
C LEU A 6 2.22 18.20 16.38
N LEU A 7 1.01 18.27 16.92
CA LEU A 7 -0.06 17.31 16.62
C LEU A 7 -0.90 17.70 15.40
N GLN A 8 -0.95 18.99 15.04
CA GLN A 8 -1.73 19.45 13.88
C GLN A 8 -1.41 18.73 12.56
N PRO A 9 -0.13 18.53 12.18
CA PRO A 9 0.23 17.83 10.94
C PRO A 9 -0.15 16.33 10.94
N LEU A 10 -0.43 15.75 12.11
CA LEU A 10 -0.83 14.35 12.26
C LEU A 10 -2.33 14.16 12.11
N ILE A 11 -3.14 15.22 12.15
CA ILE A 11 -4.59 15.11 11.96
C ILE A 11 -4.86 15.03 10.46
N PRO A 12 -5.38 13.90 9.95
CA PRO A 12 -5.59 13.76 8.52
C PRO A 12 -6.67 14.72 8.03
N SER A 13 -6.32 15.59 7.08
CA SER A 13 -7.30 16.45 6.43
C SER A 13 -8.21 15.64 5.49
N TRP A 14 -9.39 16.18 5.17
CA TRP A 14 -10.30 15.60 4.18
C TRP A 14 -9.64 15.37 2.82
N ASN A 15 -8.68 16.21 2.44
CA ASN A 15 -7.93 16.06 1.19
C ASN A 15 -7.03 14.82 1.23
N SER A 16 -6.31 14.60 2.33
CA SER A 16 -5.45 13.42 2.49
C SER A 16 -6.25 12.12 2.52
N VAL A 17 -7.41 12.13 3.19
CA VAL A 17 -8.36 11.00 3.15
C VAL A 17 -8.90 10.77 1.74
N ALA A 18 -9.22 11.84 1.00
CA ALA A 18 -9.69 11.73 -0.37
C ALA A 18 -8.60 11.18 -1.32
N ILE A 19 -7.35 11.62 -1.19
CA ILE A 19 -6.20 11.10 -1.96
C ILE A 19 -6.06 9.60 -1.71
N LEU A 20 -6.04 9.17 -0.44
CA LEU A 20 -5.93 7.75 -0.08
C LEU A 20 -7.12 6.94 -0.59
N GLY A 21 -8.34 7.47 -0.44
CA GLY A 21 -9.56 6.83 -0.91
C GLY A 21 -9.62 6.68 -2.44
N LEU A 22 -9.27 7.72 -3.19
CA LEU A 22 -9.17 7.68 -4.66
C LEU A 22 -8.10 6.70 -5.12
N TYR A 23 -6.97 6.66 -4.41
CA TYR A 23 -5.89 5.72 -4.69
C TYR A 23 -6.34 4.26 -4.51
N PHE A 24 -6.96 3.91 -3.38
CA PHE A 24 -7.48 2.56 -3.17
C PHE A 24 -8.64 2.22 -4.12
N ALA A 25 -9.51 3.19 -4.42
CA ALA A 25 -10.58 3.01 -5.40
C ALA A 25 -10.02 2.72 -6.79
N TYR A 26 -8.99 3.46 -7.23
CA TYR A 26 -8.29 3.20 -8.48
C TYR A 26 -7.74 1.77 -8.51
N LEU A 27 -6.99 1.36 -7.49
CA LEU A 27 -6.40 0.02 -7.43
C LEU A 27 -7.47 -1.08 -7.47
N GLY A 28 -8.57 -0.90 -6.73
CA GLY A 28 -9.65 -1.87 -6.67
C GLY A 28 -10.43 -1.97 -7.99
N ILE A 29 -10.82 -0.83 -8.54
CA ILE A 29 -11.65 -0.76 -9.76
C ILE A 29 -10.80 -1.10 -10.99
N ALA A 30 -9.71 -0.37 -11.23
CA ALA A 30 -8.87 -0.61 -12.39
C ALA A 30 -8.25 -2.01 -12.33
N GLY A 31 -7.85 -2.49 -11.14
CA GLY A 31 -7.29 -3.84 -11.01
C GLY A 31 -8.30 -4.95 -11.31
N SER A 32 -9.58 -4.69 -11.06
CA SER A 32 -10.66 -5.63 -11.39
C SER A 32 -11.12 -5.57 -12.85
N ILE A 33 -10.86 -4.48 -13.57
CA ILE A 33 -11.33 -4.27 -14.95
C ILE A 33 -10.24 -4.56 -15.97
N LEU A 34 -9.01 -4.10 -15.70
CA LEU A 34 -7.92 -4.17 -16.67
C LEU A 34 -7.51 -5.62 -16.96
N PRO A 35 -7.10 -5.90 -18.21
CA PRO A 35 -6.62 -7.21 -18.58
C PRO A 35 -5.34 -7.55 -17.80
N GLY A 36 -5.20 -8.82 -17.44
CA GLY A 36 -4.07 -9.33 -16.67
C GLY A 36 -3.97 -10.84 -16.79
N LYS A 37 -2.75 -11.36 -16.65
CA LYS A 37 -2.54 -12.80 -16.58
C LYS A 37 -3.19 -13.30 -15.29
N VAL A 38 -4.06 -14.30 -15.41
CA VAL A 38 -4.66 -14.95 -14.24
C VAL A 38 -3.79 -16.12 -13.84
N VAL A 39 -3.17 -16.02 -12.67
CA VAL A 39 -2.25 -17.01 -12.14
C VAL A 39 -2.93 -17.80 -11.03
N ALA A 40 -2.82 -19.12 -11.09
CA ALA A 40 -3.28 -19.99 -10.02
C ALA A 40 -2.24 -19.98 -8.89
N GLY A 41 -2.66 -19.59 -7.69
CA GLY A 41 -1.84 -19.67 -6.50
C GLY A 41 -1.66 -21.10 -6.01
N VAL A 42 -1.05 -21.22 -4.83
CA VAL A 42 -0.76 -22.51 -4.19
C VAL A 42 -2.05 -23.29 -3.87
N THR A 43 -1.97 -24.62 -3.96
CA THR A 43 -3.05 -25.50 -3.52
C THR A 43 -3.22 -25.40 -2.01
N LEU A 44 -4.42 -25.04 -1.57
CA LEU A 44 -4.77 -24.97 -0.16
C LEU A 44 -4.98 -26.38 0.43
N GLN A 45 -5.08 -26.48 1.75
CA GLN A 45 -5.26 -27.77 2.45
C GLN A 45 -6.55 -28.52 2.03
N ASP A 46 -7.58 -27.79 1.59
CA ASP A 46 -8.82 -28.35 1.06
C ASP A 46 -8.74 -28.75 -0.42
N GLY A 47 -7.56 -28.65 -1.05
CA GLY A 47 -7.34 -28.95 -2.47
C GLY A 47 -7.77 -27.83 -3.42
N SER A 48 -8.38 -26.75 -2.91
CA SER A 48 -8.79 -25.60 -3.73
C SER A 48 -7.61 -24.70 -4.09
N ARG A 49 -7.79 -23.85 -5.11
CA ARG A 49 -6.81 -22.85 -5.53
C ARG A 49 -7.43 -21.48 -5.65
N LEU A 50 -6.68 -20.47 -5.21
CA LEU A 50 -7.03 -19.07 -5.39
C LEU A 50 -6.45 -18.58 -6.71
N HIS A 51 -7.20 -17.79 -7.47
CA HIS A 51 -6.76 -17.22 -8.73
C HIS A 51 -6.52 -15.73 -8.56
N TYR A 52 -5.35 -15.28 -8.97
CA TYR A 52 -4.87 -13.90 -8.84
C TYR A 52 -4.74 -13.28 -10.21
N ARG A 53 -5.28 -12.07 -10.39
CA ARG A 53 -5.08 -11.31 -11.62
C ARG A 53 -3.83 -10.44 -11.48
N CYS A 54 -2.78 -10.82 -12.18
CA CYS A 54 -1.51 -10.12 -12.22
C CYS A 54 -1.55 -9.08 -13.34
N ASN A 55 -1.89 -7.84 -12.96
CA ASN A 55 -1.94 -6.65 -13.82
C ASN A 55 -1.32 -5.43 -13.14
N GLY A 56 -0.51 -5.64 -12.09
CA GLY A 56 0.12 -4.58 -11.30
C GLY A 56 0.99 -3.65 -12.14
N LEU A 57 1.79 -4.19 -13.07
CA LEU A 57 2.62 -3.35 -13.96
C LEU A 57 1.76 -2.44 -14.86
N LEU A 58 0.69 -2.96 -15.45
CA LEU A 58 -0.22 -2.16 -16.26
C LEU A 58 -0.91 -1.08 -15.44
N LEU A 59 -1.37 -1.42 -14.23
CA LEU A 59 -1.93 -0.46 -13.27
C LEU A 59 -0.94 0.64 -12.91
N LEU A 60 0.33 0.30 -12.73
CA LEU A 60 1.37 1.26 -12.38
C LEU A 60 1.59 2.24 -13.51
N LEU A 61 1.84 1.74 -14.71
CA LEU A 61 2.12 2.55 -15.89
C LEU A 61 0.93 3.46 -16.22
N LEU A 62 -0.30 2.95 -16.12
CA LEU A 62 -1.50 3.76 -16.33
C LEU A 62 -1.66 4.85 -15.27
N LEU A 63 -1.40 4.55 -13.99
CA LEU A 63 -1.53 5.55 -12.93
C LEU A 63 -0.46 6.64 -13.08
N VAL A 64 0.78 6.28 -13.39
CA VAL A 64 1.86 7.23 -13.69
C VAL A 64 1.50 8.10 -14.90
N ALA A 65 0.96 7.50 -15.98
CA ALA A 65 0.55 8.24 -17.17
C ALA A 65 -0.61 9.20 -16.87
N LEU A 66 -1.63 8.75 -16.12
CA LEU A 66 -2.77 9.57 -15.72
C LEU A 66 -2.35 10.75 -14.84
N LEU A 67 -1.52 10.49 -13.82
CA LEU A 67 -1.01 11.54 -12.94
C LEU A 67 -0.08 12.51 -13.68
N GLY A 68 0.76 12.00 -14.58
CA GLY A 68 1.63 12.85 -15.42
C GLY A 68 0.83 13.75 -16.37
N PHE A 69 -0.25 13.23 -16.98
CA PHE A 69 -1.15 14.03 -17.80
C PHE A 69 -1.94 15.05 -16.95
N ALA A 70 -2.45 14.64 -15.80
CA ALA A 70 -3.16 15.53 -14.88
C ALA A 70 -2.26 16.65 -14.35
N ALA A 71 -0.98 16.35 -14.07
CA ALA A 71 0.00 17.34 -13.67
C ALA A 71 0.32 18.33 -14.80
N LYS A 72 0.44 17.86 -16.04
CA LYS A 72 0.65 18.74 -17.21
C LYS A 72 -0.53 19.70 -17.44
N MET A 73 -1.73 19.30 -17.05
CA MET A 73 -2.95 20.12 -17.15
C MET A 73 -3.23 20.94 -15.87
N ASP A 74 -2.28 20.98 -14.93
CA ASP A 74 -2.39 21.66 -13.63
C ASP A 74 -3.57 21.19 -12.75
N PHE A 75 -4.12 20.00 -13.00
CA PHE A 75 -5.19 19.42 -12.18
C PHE A 75 -4.69 18.81 -10.87
N VAL A 76 -3.45 18.31 -10.85
CA VAL A 76 -2.86 17.65 -9.69
C VAL A 76 -1.43 18.13 -9.51
N SER A 77 -1.09 18.57 -8.30
CA SER A 77 0.32 18.87 -7.97
C SER A 77 1.10 17.57 -7.76
N LEU A 78 2.26 17.46 -8.41
CA LEU A 78 3.21 16.37 -8.20
C LEU A 78 3.78 16.35 -6.78
N THR A 79 3.70 17.44 -6.03
CA THR A 79 4.17 17.56 -4.63
C THR A 79 3.10 17.28 -3.59
N ALA A 80 1.85 17.02 -4.01
CA ALA A 80 0.71 16.90 -3.11
C ALA A 80 0.88 15.80 -2.04
N ILE A 81 1.60 14.72 -2.37
CA ILE A 81 1.86 13.62 -1.43
C ILE A 81 2.96 14.01 -0.43
N SER A 82 4.07 14.57 -0.90
CA SER A 82 5.19 15.00 -0.05
C SER A 82 4.80 16.10 0.92
N GLU A 83 3.95 17.04 0.50
CA GLU A 83 3.45 18.13 1.35
C GLU A 83 2.52 17.63 2.46
N ARG A 84 1.87 16.49 2.24
CA ARG A 84 0.88 15.88 3.15
C ARG A 84 1.36 14.56 3.73
N GLY A 85 2.67 14.31 3.74
CA GLY A 85 3.24 13.01 4.12
C GLY A 85 2.81 12.54 5.51
N LEU A 86 2.83 13.43 6.50
CA LEU A 86 2.39 13.12 7.88
C LEU A 86 0.88 12.89 7.99
N GLU A 87 0.08 13.66 7.27
CA GLU A 87 -1.38 13.47 7.23
C GLU A 87 -1.73 12.12 6.59
N LEU A 88 -1.05 11.74 5.50
CA LEU A 88 -1.22 10.47 4.81
C LEU A 88 -0.74 9.29 5.66
N LEU A 89 0.36 9.46 6.41
CA LEU A 89 0.84 8.47 7.38
C LEU A 89 -0.25 8.17 8.43
N SER A 90 -0.78 9.21 9.06
CA SER A 90 -1.84 9.07 10.05
C SER A 90 -3.13 8.50 9.46
N ALA A 91 -3.55 8.97 8.27
CA ALA A 91 -4.73 8.46 7.59
C ALA A 91 -4.61 6.97 7.29
N THR A 92 -3.44 6.54 6.80
CA THR A 92 -3.17 5.14 6.45
C THR A 92 -3.09 4.27 7.69
N PHE A 93 -2.48 4.77 8.78
CA PHE A 93 -2.47 4.08 10.07
C PHE A 93 -3.87 3.85 10.63
N ILE A 94 -4.71 4.90 10.65
CA ILE A 94 -6.11 4.82 11.10
C ILE A 94 -6.87 3.83 10.23
N PHE A 95 -6.69 3.89 8.90
CA PHE A 95 -7.31 2.96 7.97
C PHE A 95 -6.90 1.51 8.26
N SER A 96 -5.60 1.22 8.45
CA SER A 96 -5.09 -0.11 8.78
C SER A 96 -5.68 -0.65 10.09
N PHE A 97 -5.82 0.21 11.10
CA PHE A 97 -6.47 -0.15 12.35
C PHE A 97 -7.96 -0.49 12.15
N LEU A 98 -8.71 0.36 11.45
CA LEU A 98 -10.14 0.16 11.21
C LEU A 98 -10.42 -1.08 10.34
N VAL A 99 -9.68 -1.27 9.25
CA VAL A 99 -9.92 -2.40 8.34
C VAL A 99 -9.61 -3.73 9.01
N THR A 100 -8.60 -3.78 9.88
CA THR A 100 -8.24 -5.02 10.61
C THR A 100 -9.25 -5.34 11.71
N LEU A 101 -9.86 -4.34 12.35
CA LEU A 101 -11.01 -4.55 13.23
C LEU A 101 -12.21 -5.12 12.47
N VAL A 102 -12.49 -4.61 11.26
CA VAL A 102 -13.55 -5.14 10.40
C VAL A 102 -13.24 -6.57 9.98
N LEU A 103 -11.99 -6.87 9.57
CA LEU A 103 -11.56 -8.23 9.23
C LEU A 103 -11.71 -9.21 10.40
N TYR A 104 -11.35 -8.78 11.61
CA TYR A 104 -11.58 -9.57 12.83
C TYR A 104 -13.06 -9.81 13.07
N ALA A 105 -13.91 -8.77 13.01
CA ALA A 105 -15.36 -8.92 13.22
C ALA A 105 -16.02 -9.82 12.16
N VAL A 106 -15.61 -9.69 10.89
CA VAL A 106 -16.12 -10.50 9.76
C VAL A 106 -15.67 -11.95 9.91
N GLY A 107 -14.40 -12.20 10.21
CA GLY A 107 -13.91 -13.56 10.38
C GLY A 107 -14.52 -14.26 11.60
N CYS A 108 -14.76 -13.56 12.72
CA CYS A 108 -15.46 -14.14 13.88
C CYS A 108 -16.90 -14.55 13.55
N LYS A 109 -17.55 -13.84 12.62
CA LYS A 109 -18.92 -14.16 12.14
C LYS A 109 -18.93 -15.19 11.01
N SER A 110 -17.78 -15.46 10.39
CA SER A 110 -17.66 -16.40 9.27
C SER A 110 -17.94 -17.83 9.75
N ARG A 111 -18.79 -18.55 9.01
CA ARG A 111 -18.99 -19.99 9.15
C ARG A 111 -18.40 -20.79 7.99
N ASN A 112 -17.54 -20.14 7.19
CA ASN A 112 -16.98 -20.74 5.99
C ASN A 112 -16.00 -21.87 6.35
N GLN A 113 -16.05 -22.96 5.60
CA GLN A 113 -15.20 -24.14 5.80
C GLN A 113 -14.02 -24.21 4.83
N SER A 114 -13.98 -23.35 3.79
CA SER A 114 -12.83 -23.30 2.89
C SER A 114 -11.57 -22.90 3.64
N SER A 115 -10.45 -23.55 3.33
CA SER A 115 -9.15 -23.30 3.96
C SER A 115 -8.72 -21.83 3.90
N SER A 116 -9.18 -21.07 2.89
CA SER A 116 -8.91 -19.64 2.75
C SER A 116 -9.65 -18.77 3.77
N LEU A 117 -10.88 -19.15 4.14
CA LEU A 117 -11.80 -18.31 4.93
C LEU A 117 -12.19 -18.92 6.28
N LYS A 118 -11.71 -20.14 6.57
CA LYS A 118 -11.90 -20.83 7.84
C LYS A 118 -11.31 -19.99 8.97
N PRO A 119 -12.13 -19.53 9.93
CA PRO A 119 -11.63 -18.73 11.04
C PRO A 119 -10.82 -19.59 12.00
N HIS A 120 -9.66 -19.07 12.40
CA HIS A 120 -8.79 -19.65 13.41
C HIS A 120 -8.70 -18.66 14.58
N VAL A 121 -9.49 -18.92 15.62
CA VAL A 121 -9.59 -18.08 16.81
C VAL A 121 -8.89 -18.80 17.96
N THR A 122 -7.92 -18.15 18.58
CA THR A 122 -7.18 -18.71 19.74
C THR A 122 -7.83 -18.35 21.07
N GLY A 123 -8.68 -17.32 21.09
CA GLY A 123 -9.35 -16.83 22.29
C GLY A 123 -8.65 -15.64 22.95
N ASN A 124 -7.47 -15.26 22.47
CA ASN A 124 -6.80 -14.01 22.84
C ASN A 124 -7.04 -12.95 21.76
N LEU A 125 -7.86 -11.95 22.10
CA LEU A 125 -8.29 -10.89 21.18
C LEU A 125 -7.11 -10.13 20.56
N ILE A 126 -6.08 -9.79 21.34
CA ILE A 126 -4.94 -9.03 20.83
C ILE A 126 -4.15 -9.87 19.83
N HIS A 127 -3.90 -11.13 20.15
CA HIS A 127 -3.18 -12.05 19.28
C HIS A 127 -3.94 -12.33 17.97
N ASP A 128 -5.25 -12.58 18.07
CA ASP A 128 -6.10 -12.89 16.93
C ASP A 128 -6.32 -11.68 16.01
N TRP A 129 -6.35 -10.46 16.56
CA TRP A 129 -6.37 -9.23 15.76
C TRP A 129 -5.01 -8.94 15.13
N TRP A 130 -3.90 -9.15 15.85
CA TRP A 130 -2.54 -8.89 15.37
C TRP A 130 -2.16 -9.81 14.21
N LEU A 131 -2.30 -11.12 14.39
CA LEU A 131 -1.96 -12.13 13.36
C LEU A 131 -3.11 -12.40 12.39
N GLY A 132 -4.34 -12.01 12.72
CA GLY A 132 -5.50 -12.29 11.90
C GLY A 132 -6.05 -13.70 12.10
N ILE A 133 -7.33 -13.84 11.75
CA ILE A 133 -8.13 -15.05 11.95
C ILE A 133 -8.47 -15.78 10.66
N GLN A 134 -8.47 -15.10 9.51
CA GLN A 134 -8.71 -15.68 8.19
C GLN A 134 -7.42 -15.65 7.37
N LEU A 135 -7.20 -16.71 6.58
CA LEU A 135 -6.01 -16.80 5.74
C LEU A 135 -6.06 -15.75 4.64
N ASN A 136 -7.03 -15.82 3.73
CA ASN A 136 -7.11 -14.96 2.55
C ASN A 136 -8.53 -14.38 2.42
N PRO A 137 -8.90 -13.36 3.23
CA PRO A 137 -10.20 -12.72 3.13
C PRO A 137 -10.34 -12.00 1.79
N ARG A 138 -11.54 -12.08 1.20
CA ARG A 138 -11.84 -11.50 -0.12
C ARG A 138 -12.94 -10.46 -0.03
N PHE A 139 -12.80 -9.41 -0.82
CA PHE A 139 -13.79 -8.34 -0.95
C PHE A 139 -14.09 -8.10 -2.43
N PHE A 140 -15.34 -8.28 -2.85
CA PHE A 140 -15.77 -8.19 -4.26
C PHE A 140 -14.91 -9.01 -5.25
N GLY A 141 -14.41 -10.18 -4.81
CA GLY A 141 -13.57 -11.05 -5.64
C GLY A 141 -12.08 -10.70 -5.64
N LEU A 142 -11.68 -9.59 -5.01
CA LEU A 142 -10.28 -9.24 -4.78
C LEU A 142 -9.78 -9.92 -3.51
N ASP A 143 -8.57 -10.48 -3.59
CA ASP A 143 -7.83 -10.97 -2.44
C ASP A 143 -7.21 -9.78 -1.70
N LEU A 144 -7.54 -9.59 -0.43
CA LEU A 144 -7.14 -8.40 0.31
C LEU A 144 -5.66 -8.36 0.63
N LYS A 145 -4.99 -9.50 0.82
CA LYS A 145 -3.53 -9.50 1.02
C LYS A 145 -2.82 -9.02 -0.22
N PHE A 146 -3.18 -9.63 -1.35
CA PHE A 146 -2.59 -9.28 -2.63
C PHE A 146 -2.89 -7.82 -3.02
N PHE A 147 -4.06 -7.31 -2.64
CA PHE A 147 -4.40 -5.91 -2.79
C PHE A 147 -3.53 -4.98 -1.93
N PHE A 148 -3.35 -5.28 -0.64
CA PHE A 148 -2.58 -4.41 0.26
C PHE A 148 -1.10 -4.38 -0.07
N VAL A 149 -0.47 -5.51 -0.39
CA VAL A 149 0.95 -5.52 -0.81
C VAL A 149 1.16 -4.72 -2.09
N ARG A 150 0.24 -4.83 -3.07
CA ARG A 150 0.26 -4.01 -4.29
C ARG A 150 0.12 -2.53 -3.96
N ALA A 151 -0.82 -2.19 -3.08
CA ALA A 151 -1.05 -0.81 -2.65
C ALA A 151 0.15 -0.22 -1.88
N GLY A 152 0.83 -1.02 -1.07
CA GLY A 152 2.06 -0.64 -0.39
C GLY A 152 3.20 -0.35 -1.36
N MET A 153 3.51 -1.30 -2.24
CA MET A 153 4.60 -1.18 -3.21
C MET A 153 4.41 -0.02 -4.19
N MET A 154 3.19 0.19 -4.69
CA MET A 154 2.88 1.36 -5.51
C MET A 154 2.93 2.65 -4.70
N GLY A 155 2.42 2.64 -3.47
CA GLY A 155 2.40 3.81 -2.60
C GLY A 155 3.81 4.31 -2.31
N TRP A 156 4.74 3.38 -2.08
CA TRP A 156 6.16 3.67 -1.92
C TRP A 156 6.71 4.44 -3.13
N LEU A 157 6.44 3.98 -4.37
CA LEU A 157 6.90 4.68 -5.56
C LEU A 157 6.32 6.10 -5.65
N PHE A 158 5.03 6.29 -5.39
CA PHE A 158 4.40 7.60 -5.51
C PHE A 158 4.86 8.60 -4.45
N ILE A 159 5.12 8.13 -3.22
CA ILE A 159 5.77 8.96 -2.20
C ILE A 159 7.14 9.41 -2.70
N ASN A 160 7.96 8.47 -3.18
CA ASN A 160 9.29 8.76 -3.70
C ASN A 160 9.30 9.72 -4.89
N LEU A 161 8.41 9.53 -5.86
CA LEU A 161 8.23 10.44 -7.01
C LEU A 161 7.79 11.84 -6.58
N SER A 162 6.92 11.93 -5.57
CA SER A 162 6.47 13.23 -5.04
C SER A 162 7.59 13.97 -4.31
N ILE A 163 8.41 13.26 -3.52
CA ILE A 163 9.58 13.86 -2.85
C ILE A 163 10.60 14.30 -3.91
N LEU A 164 10.82 13.51 -4.96
CA LEU A 164 11.68 13.89 -6.08
C LEU A 164 11.18 15.17 -6.78
N ALA A 165 9.88 15.26 -7.06
CA ALA A 165 9.29 16.45 -7.64
C ALA A 165 9.48 17.69 -6.75
N LYS A 166 9.35 17.52 -5.43
CA LYS A 166 9.59 18.60 -4.46
C LYS A 166 11.06 19.03 -4.46
N SER A 167 12.00 18.08 -4.47
CA SER A 167 13.44 18.38 -4.54
C SER A 167 13.84 19.11 -5.83
N ILE A 168 13.20 18.78 -6.97
CA ILE A 168 13.38 19.51 -8.23
C ILE A 168 12.91 20.97 -8.10
N GLN A 169 11.73 21.19 -7.52
CA GLN A 169 11.17 22.54 -7.32
C GLN A 169 12.03 23.38 -6.39
N ASP A 170 12.50 22.78 -5.30
CA ASP A 170 13.33 23.46 -4.28
C ASP A 170 14.81 23.55 -4.70
N SER A 171 15.18 23.02 -5.87
CA SER A 171 16.55 22.97 -6.39
C SER A 171 17.56 22.28 -5.45
N THR A 172 17.09 21.34 -4.62
CA THR A 172 17.88 20.59 -3.63
C THR A 172 18.37 19.23 -4.14
N LEU A 173 18.33 19.01 -5.45
CA LEU A 173 18.63 17.71 -6.07
C LEU A 173 20.09 17.29 -5.85
N ASN A 174 20.28 16.15 -5.18
CA ASN A 174 21.59 15.55 -4.94
C ASN A 174 21.79 14.25 -5.77
N ARG A 175 23.05 13.90 -6.05
CA ARG A 175 23.43 12.63 -6.72
C ARG A 175 22.98 11.41 -5.92
N SER A 176 23.09 11.45 -4.59
CA SER A 176 22.63 10.37 -3.70
C SER A 176 21.13 10.13 -3.84
N MET A 177 20.34 11.21 -3.81
CA MET A 177 18.89 11.18 -4.02
C MET A 177 18.53 10.59 -5.39
N ILE A 178 19.19 11.03 -6.47
CA ILE A 178 18.95 10.49 -7.81
C ILE A 178 19.22 8.98 -7.88
N LEU A 179 20.34 8.52 -7.30
CA LEU A 179 20.69 7.11 -7.27
C LEU A 179 19.68 6.29 -6.47
N TYR A 180 19.30 6.78 -5.29
CA TYR A 180 18.29 6.14 -4.45
C TYR A 180 16.95 6.02 -5.18
N GLN A 181 16.47 7.10 -5.80
CA GLN A 181 15.23 7.11 -6.58
C GLN A 181 15.27 6.11 -7.73
N LEU A 182 16.40 6.05 -8.45
CA LEU A 182 16.60 5.10 -9.55
C LEU A 182 16.54 3.65 -9.07
N PHE A 183 17.27 3.30 -8.00
CA PHE A 183 17.27 1.94 -7.48
C PHE A 183 15.91 1.52 -6.92
N CYS A 184 15.21 2.41 -6.23
CA CYS A 184 13.85 2.15 -5.75
C CYS A 184 12.87 1.93 -6.91
N ALA A 185 12.92 2.78 -7.93
CA ALA A 185 12.07 2.61 -9.11
C ALA A 185 12.35 1.28 -9.82
N LEU A 186 13.62 0.91 -10.01
CA LEU A 186 14.01 -0.38 -10.59
C LEU A 186 13.50 -1.57 -9.76
N TYR A 187 13.65 -1.50 -8.43
CA TYR A 187 13.17 -2.55 -7.53
C TYR A 187 11.65 -2.74 -7.62
N ILE A 188 10.88 -1.64 -7.63
CA ILE A 188 9.43 -1.68 -7.71
C ILE A 188 8.96 -2.16 -9.09
N LEU A 189 9.66 -1.76 -10.16
CA LEU A 189 9.36 -2.26 -11.51
C LEU A 189 9.64 -3.75 -11.63
N ASP A 190 10.74 -4.25 -11.08
CA ASP A 190 11.06 -5.68 -11.03
C ASP A 190 9.96 -6.46 -10.28
N TYR A 191 9.55 -5.95 -9.11
CA TYR A 191 8.42 -6.50 -8.35
C TYR A 191 7.15 -6.63 -9.20
N PHE A 192 6.77 -5.57 -9.93
CA PHE A 192 5.54 -5.59 -10.75
C PHE A 192 5.68 -6.40 -12.03
N PHE A 193 6.88 -6.53 -12.58
CA PHE A 193 7.15 -7.40 -13.72
C PHE A 193 7.00 -8.87 -13.32
N TYR A 194 7.46 -9.21 -12.12
CA TYR A 194 7.45 -10.55 -11.54
C TYR A 194 6.34 -10.77 -10.50
N GLU A 195 5.25 -10.00 -10.61
CA GLU A 195 4.14 -9.97 -9.65
C GLU A 195 3.53 -11.37 -9.42
N GLU A 196 3.57 -12.26 -10.42
CA GLU A 196 3.06 -13.62 -10.30
C GLU A 196 3.75 -14.46 -9.23
N TYR A 197 5.05 -14.25 -8.99
CA TYR A 197 5.77 -14.99 -7.96
C TYR A 197 5.36 -14.57 -6.55
N MET A 198 4.80 -13.36 -6.39
CA MET A 198 4.28 -12.88 -5.10
C MET A 198 3.10 -13.73 -4.61
N THR A 199 2.39 -14.42 -5.51
CA THR A 199 1.29 -15.33 -5.14
C THR A 199 1.75 -16.59 -4.40
N SER A 200 3.07 -16.83 -4.35
CA SER A 200 3.70 -17.99 -3.72
C SER A 200 4.53 -17.65 -2.49
N THR A 201 4.55 -16.38 -2.06
CA THR A 201 5.29 -15.95 -0.88
C THR A 201 4.61 -16.42 0.41
N TRP A 202 5.40 -16.47 1.49
CA TRP A 202 4.95 -16.92 2.81
C TRP A 202 3.72 -16.14 3.31
N ASP A 203 3.72 -14.82 3.12
CA ASP A 203 2.64 -13.92 3.55
C ASP A 203 1.29 -14.30 2.90
N ILE A 204 1.31 -14.72 1.63
CA ILE A 204 0.11 -15.13 0.90
C ILE A 204 -0.34 -16.54 1.31
N ILE A 205 0.60 -17.48 1.42
CA ILE A 205 0.28 -18.91 1.53
C ILE A 205 0.05 -19.39 2.97
N ALA A 206 0.71 -18.78 3.96
CA ALA A 206 0.81 -19.32 5.32
C ALA A 206 0.32 -18.35 6.41
N GLU A 207 0.59 -17.05 6.27
CA GLU A 207 0.21 -16.09 7.29
C GLU A 207 -1.27 -15.70 7.19
N ARG A 208 -1.92 -15.33 8.28
CA ARG A 208 -3.31 -14.85 8.24
C ARG A 208 -3.32 -13.34 8.11
N LEU A 209 -4.37 -12.77 7.50
CA LEU A 209 -4.45 -11.33 7.33
C LEU A 209 -4.94 -10.66 8.62
N GLY A 210 -3.97 -10.13 9.39
CA GLY A 210 -4.20 -9.35 10.61
C GLY A 210 -3.59 -7.96 10.55
N PHE A 211 -3.57 -7.26 11.69
CA PHE A 211 -2.98 -5.93 11.78
C PHE A 211 -1.52 -5.89 11.38
N MET A 212 -0.72 -6.89 11.75
CA MET A 212 0.70 -6.95 11.41
C MET A 212 0.94 -6.82 9.89
N LEU A 213 0.24 -7.60 9.08
CA LEU A 213 0.38 -7.58 7.62
C LEU A 213 -0.16 -6.28 7.01
N VAL A 214 -1.37 -5.86 7.39
CA VAL A 214 -1.97 -4.64 6.82
C VAL A 214 -1.14 -3.39 7.18
N PHE A 215 -0.65 -3.31 8.43
CA PHE A 215 0.26 -2.24 8.85
C PHE A 215 1.60 -2.33 8.11
N GLY A 216 2.17 -3.53 7.98
CA GLY A 216 3.39 -3.79 7.23
C GLY A 216 3.28 -3.27 5.79
N ASP A 217 2.24 -3.69 5.09
CA ASP A 217 2.02 -3.36 3.69
C ASP A 217 1.74 -1.87 3.47
N LEU A 218 0.81 -1.28 4.25
CA LEU A 218 0.32 0.06 3.96
C LEU A 218 1.10 1.18 4.66
N VAL A 219 1.69 0.91 5.82
CA VAL A 219 2.36 1.92 6.64
C VAL A 219 3.87 1.71 6.64
N TRP A 220 4.31 0.50 6.96
CA TRP A 220 5.74 0.25 7.12
C TRP A 220 6.48 0.41 5.79
N ILE A 221 6.11 -0.33 4.74
CA ILE A 221 6.79 -0.28 3.45
C ILE A 221 6.85 1.15 2.89
N PRO A 222 5.73 1.88 2.71
CA PRO A 222 5.76 3.14 1.97
C PRO A 222 6.48 4.25 2.73
N PHE A 223 6.26 4.34 4.05
CA PHE A 223 6.76 5.46 4.83
C PHE A 223 8.15 5.23 5.40
N THR A 224 8.51 3.99 5.78
CA THR A 224 9.87 3.73 6.27
C THR A 224 10.88 3.64 5.15
N PHE A 225 10.50 3.03 4.01
CA PHE A 225 11.44 2.90 2.91
C PHE A 225 11.68 4.23 2.21
N SER A 226 10.78 5.21 2.32
CA SER A 226 10.96 6.57 1.77
C SER A 226 11.75 7.52 2.69
N ILE A 227 12.22 7.06 3.86
CA ILE A 227 12.95 7.92 4.81
C ILE A 227 14.23 8.48 4.17
N GLN A 228 14.98 7.68 3.42
CA GLN A 228 16.24 8.11 2.80
C GLN A 228 16.00 9.29 1.85
N ALA A 229 14.96 9.21 1.01
CA ALA A 229 14.54 10.32 0.15
C ALA A 229 14.12 11.57 0.94
N SER A 230 13.50 11.37 2.10
CA SER A 230 12.99 12.47 2.94
C SER A 230 14.10 13.19 3.70
N VAL A 231 15.09 12.44 4.21
CA VAL A 231 16.26 12.99 4.92
C VAL A 231 17.12 13.80 3.96
N ASP A 232 17.39 13.26 2.77
CA ASP A 232 18.11 13.97 1.71
C ASP A 232 17.41 15.26 1.29
N LEU A 233 16.08 15.40 1.48
CA LEU A 233 15.36 16.64 1.21
C LEU A 233 15.54 17.67 2.34
N LEU A 234 15.61 17.22 3.60
CA LEU A 234 15.72 18.10 4.77
C LEU A 234 17.13 18.67 4.96
N ASP A 235 18.17 17.86 4.76
CA ASP A 235 19.56 18.28 4.99
C ASP A 235 19.96 19.47 4.10
N PHE A 236 19.38 19.58 2.90
CA PHE A 236 19.67 20.66 1.95
C PHE A 236 18.70 21.84 2.05
N SER A 237 17.56 21.71 2.72
CA SER A 237 16.72 22.87 3.06
C SER A 237 17.31 23.71 4.19
N THR A 238 18.25 23.15 4.97
CA THR A 238 18.92 23.81 6.08
C THR A 238 20.32 24.34 5.76
N ALA A 239 20.79 24.14 4.53
CA ALA A 239 22.10 24.60 4.03
C ALA A 239 21.96 25.86 3.17
#